data_AF-B3QVZ4-F1
#
_entry.id   AF-B3QVZ4-F1
#
_cell.length_a   1.000
_cell.length_b   1.000
_cell.length_c   1.000
_cell.angle_alpha   90.00
_cell.angle_beta   90.00
_cell.angle_gamma   90.00
#
_symmetry.space_group_name_H-M   'P 1'
#
loop_
_entity.id
_entity.type
_entity.pdbx_description
1 polymer ?
#
loop_
_entity_poly.entity_id
_entity_poly.type
_entity_poly.pdbx_seq_one_letter_code
_entity_poly.pdbx_strand_id
1 'polypeptide(L)'
;MSIEKDLLSWFLLNKRDLPWRKKRTPYKIWVSEIMLQQTQVATVIPYYERFLNAFPNLESLANADINKLMKIWEGLGYYTRVKNMQEAAKTILQKHNGVFPSKKTELLQLKGIGDYTAAIIASIAFKEHCAAVDGNVLRVISRLNAINAPIQLNTTKQTIRIVAQELLSLEHPGEFNEAMMEVGALICKPKNPTCDICPISLHCQAYKKGLEHKLPVKLKRAEIPHYHIAAGVIYKDDFVLIALRPANGLLGNLWEFPGGKQQQGESLEDCCKREIFEETGLHVNVLEKLISVKHAYTHFKITLHAYRCNYISGSPEPRASQALKWVRIEDLTSYAFPKANKKIIEKLQLAQFPTTLTLF
;
A
#
# COMPACT_ATOMS: atom_id res chain seq x y z
N MET A 1 -9.96 -26.88 27.74
CA MET A 1 -9.33 -26.72 26.41
C MET A 1 -8.41 -25.51 26.48
N SER A 2 -7.26 -25.54 25.78
CA SER A 2 -6.33 -24.41 25.73
C SER A 2 -6.64 -23.54 24.51
N ILE A 3 -6.38 -22.23 24.62
CA ILE A 3 -6.51 -21.27 23.52
C ILE A 3 -5.80 -21.78 22.26
N GLU A 4 -4.60 -22.31 22.42
CA GLU A 4 -3.79 -22.86 21.32
C GLU A 4 -4.52 -23.98 20.57
N LYS A 5 -5.02 -24.99 21.29
CA LYS A 5 -5.69 -26.14 20.67
C LYS A 5 -6.93 -25.70 19.90
N ASP A 6 -7.76 -24.86 20.51
CA ASP A 6 -9.02 -24.43 19.91
C ASP A 6 -8.78 -23.57 18.67
N LEU A 7 -7.79 -22.67 18.76
CA LEU A 7 -7.42 -21.77 17.68
C LEU A 7 -6.82 -22.52 16.48
N LEU A 8 -5.86 -23.42 16.71
CA LEU A 8 -5.21 -24.19 15.65
C LEU A 8 -6.17 -25.16 14.98
N SER A 9 -7.03 -25.84 15.76
CA SER A 9 -8.05 -26.75 15.22
C SER A 9 -9.04 -26.02 14.34
N TRP A 10 -9.51 -24.85 14.78
CA TRP A 10 -10.39 -24.01 13.98
C TRP A 10 -9.71 -23.53 12.70
N PHE A 11 -8.45 -23.08 12.78
CA PHE A 11 -7.72 -22.58 11.62
C PHE A 11 -7.48 -23.67 10.57
N LEU A 12 -7.18 -24.90 10.98
CA LEU A 12 -6.99 -26.02 10.06
C LEU A 12 -8.24 -26.25 9.18
N LEU A 13 -9.42 -26.11 9.76
CA LEU A 13 -10.71 -26.32 9.10
C LEU A 13 -11.23 -25.09 8.33
N ASN A 14 -10.87 -23.87 8.77
CA ASN A 14 -11.52 -22.63 8.32
C ASN A 14 -10.59 -21.64 7.60
N LYS A 15 -9.28 -21.92 7.51
CA LYS A 15 -8.34 -21.02 6.82
C LYS A 15 -8.77 -20.83 5.37
N ARG A 16 -8.81 -19.57 4.93
CA ARG A 16 -9.05 -19.25 3.52
C ARG A 16 -7.96 -19.82 2.63
N ASP A 17 -8.37 -20.31 1.46
CA ASP A 17 -7.44 -20.72 0.42
C ASP A 17 -6.86 -19.49 -0.28
N LEU A 18 -5.60 -19.16 0.03
CA LEU A 18 -4.92 -17.96 -0.47
C LEU A 18 -3.65 -18.36 -1.24
N PRO A 19 -3.31 -17.69 -2.36
CA PRO A 19 -2.17 -18.08 -3.20
C PRO A 19 -0.85 -18.19 -2.43
N TRP A 20 -0.58 -17.27 -1.51
CA TRP A 20 0.64 -17.25 -0.70
C TRP A 20 0.67 -18.28 0.44
N ARG A 21 -0.44 -18.97 0.73
CA ARG A 21 -0.45 -20.10 1.66
C ARG A 21 -0.01 -21.40 1.00
N LYS A 22 0.06 -21.46 -0.33
CA LYS A 22 0.49 -22.63 -1.12
C LYS A 22 1.98 -22.54 -1.45
N LYS A 23 2.67 -23.69 -1.49
CA LYS A 23 4.10 -23.80 -1.90
C LYS A 23 4.97 -22.70 -1.27
N ARG A 24 4.91 -22.60 0.06
CA ARG A 24 5.52 -21.50 0.83
C ARG A 24 7.04 -21.49 0.68
N THR A 25 7.58 -20.31 0.41
CA THR A 25 9.02 -20.01 0.50
C THR A 25 9.16 -18.66 1.22
N PRO A 26 10.31 -18.36 1.86
CA PRO A 26 10.55 -17.05 2.48
C PRO A 26 10.25 -15.89 1.53
N TYR A 27 10.68 -16.00 0.28
CA TYR A 27 10.41 -15.00 -0.77
C TYR A 27 8.91 -14.79 -1.01
N LYS A 28 8.15 -15.87 -1.21
CA LYS A 28 6.71 -15.81 -1.49
C LYS A 28 5.91 -15.26 -0.32
N ILE A 29 6.29 -15.61 0.90
CA ILE A 29 5.69 -15.08 2.13
C ILE A 29 5.97 -13.58 2.17
N TRP A 30 7.24 -13.18 2.09
CA TRP A 30 7.64 -11.78 2.12
C TRP A 30 6.91 -10.91 1.09
N VAL A 31 6.82 -11.36 -0.18
CA VAL A 31 6.09 -10.63 -1.23
C VAL A 31 4.63 -10.39 -0.82
N SER A 32 3.93 -11.43 -0.34
CA SER A 32 2.53 -11.29 0.08
C SER A 32 2.39 -10.35 1.28
N GLU A 33 3.27 -10.45 2.27
CA GLU A 33 3.22 -9.64 3.48
C GLU A 33 3.45 -8.16 3.20
N ILE A 34 4.41 -7.83 2.32
CA ILE A 34 4.61 -6.44 1.91
C ILE A 34 3.38 -5.92 1.15
N MET A 35 2.78 -6.72 0.27
CA MET A 35 1.57 -6.32 -0.46
C MET A 35 0.37 -6.10 0.47
N LEU A 36 0.21 -6.94 1.50
CA LEU A 36 -0.91 -6.86 2.46
C LEU A 36 -0.81 -5.68 3.43
N GLN A 37 0.34 -5.00 3.51
CA GLN A 37 0.46 -3.76 4.29
C GLN A 37 -0.55 -2.72 3.81
N GLN A 38 -1.54 -2.41 4.67
CA GLN A 38 -2.60 -1.42 4.38
C GLN A 38 -3.38 -1.69 3.08
N THR A 39 -3.43 -2.95 2.63
CA THR A 39 -4.12 -3.34 1.40
C THR A 39 -4.99 -4.58 1.68
N GLN A 40 -6.19 -4.62 1.10
CA GLN A 40 -7.13 -5.73 1.33
C GLN A 40 -6.71 -6.99 0.57
N VAL A 41 -6.95 -8.16 1.17
CA VAL A 41 -6.63 -9.48 0.60
C VAL A 41 -7.14 -9.63 -0.84
N ALA A 42 -8.42 -9.31 -1.09
CA ALA A 42 -9.02 -9.44 -2.41
C ALA A 42 -8.32 -8.59 -3.47
N THR A 43 -7.82 -7.40 -3.09
CA THR A 43 -7.03 -6.54 -3.97
C THR A 43 -5.66 -7.14 -4.25
N VAL A 44 -5.02 -7.77 -3.25
CA VAL A 44 -3.66 -8.29 -3.37
C VAL A 44 -3.57 -9.53 -4.27
N ILE A 45 -4.57 -10.41 -4.27
CA ILE A 45 -4.55 -11.68 -5.02
C ILE A 45 -4.05 -11.51 -6.48
N PRO A 46 -4.69 -10.70 -7.35
CA PRO A 46 -4.25 -10.58 -8.74
C PRO A 46 -2.89 -9.88 -8.89
N TYR A 47 -2.50 -9.04 -7.93
CA TYR A 47 -1.17 -8.39 -7.94
C TYR A 47 -0.07 -9.37 -7.57
N TYR A 48 -0.31 -10.22 -6.58
CA TYR A 48 0.61 -11.24 -6.13
C TYR A 48 0.97 -12.21 -7.27
N GLU A 49 -0.03 -12.72 -7.98
CA GLU A 49 0.15 -13.64 -9.10
C GLU A 49 0.93 -12.98 -10.24
N ARG A 50 0.52 -11.78 -10.68
CA ARG A 50 1.25 -11.04 -11.72
C ARG A 50 2.69 -10.73 -11.31
N PHE A 51 2.90 -10.36 -10.05
CA PHE A 51 4.23 -10.02 -9.55
C PHE A 51 5.15 -11.23 -9.53
N LEU A 52 4.69 -12.38 -9.05
CA LEU A 52 5.50 -13.61 -9.06
C LEU A 52 5.74 -14.15 -10.46
N ASN A 53 4.83 -13.91 -11.42
CA ASN A 53 5.09 -14.24 -12.82
C ASN A 53 6.20 -13.35 -13.42
N ALA A 54 6.23 -12.06 -13.06
CA ALA A 54 7.24 -11.12 -13.55
C ALA A 54 8.58 -11.27 -12.82
N PHE A 55 8.54 -11.57 -11.52
CA PHE A 55 9.68 -11.66 -10.60
C PHE A 55 9.54 -12.93 -9.74
N PRO A 56 9.90 -14.11 -10.28
CA PRO A 56 9.69 -15.38 -9.59
C PRO A 56 10.62 -15.63 -8.40
N ASN A 57 11.72 -14.88 -8.28
CA ASN A 57 12.78 -15.10 -7.28
C ASN A 57 13.48 -13.79 -6.85
N LEU A 58 14.43 -13.90 -5.92
CA LEU A 58 15.19 -12.77 -5.41
C LEU A 58 16.03 -12.10 -6.51
N GLU A 59 16.68 -12.88 -7.38
CA GLU A 59 17.55 -12.34 -8.44
C GLU A 59 16.76 -11.48 -9.42
N SER A 60 15.62 -11.98 -9.91
CA SER A 60 14.77 -11.25 -10.85
C SER A 60 14.20 -9.96 -10.27
N LEU A 61 13.85 -9.94 -8.97
CA LEU A 61 13.40 -8.73 -8.30
C LEU A 61 14.55 -7.72 -8.09
N ALA A 62 15.70 -8.20 -7.61
CA ALA A 62 16.86 -7.35 -7.36
C ALA A 62 17.36 -6.65 -8.63
N ASN A 63 17.34 -7.37 -9.76
CA ASN A 63 17.81 -6.89 -11.06
C ASN A 63 16.71 -6.23 -11.92
N ALA A 64 15.48 -6.13 -11.42
CA ALA A 64 14.37 -5.55 -12.16
C ALA A 64 14.64 -4.09 -12.56
N ASP A 65 14.32 -3.74 -13.81
CA ASP A 65 14.21 -2.34 -14.20
C ASP A 65 13.16 -1.63 -13.33
N ILE A 66 13.49 -0.42 -12.85
CA ILE A 66 12.64 0.31 -11.92
C ILE A 66 11.30 0.69 -12.56
N ASN A 67 11.25 1.02 -13.85
CA ASN A 67 10.00 1.38 -14.51
C ASN A 67 9.09 0.17 -14.65
N LYS A 68 9.63 -0.99 -15.05
CA LYS A 68 8.89 -2.26 -15.06
C LYS A 68 8.36 -2.61 -13.68
N LEU A 69 9.18 -2.46 -12.64
CA LEU A 69 8.79 -2.75 -11.26
C LEU A 69 7.64 -1.84 -10.79
N MET A 70 7.75 -0.53 -11.04
CA MET A 70 6.71 0.45 -10.70
C MET A 70 5.42 0.17 -11.48
N LYS A 71 5.53 -0.26 -12.74
CA LYS A 71 4.38 -0.62 -13.58
C LYS A 71 3.66 -1.87 -13.07
N ILE A 72 4.39 -2.92 -12.70
CA ILE A 72 3.79 -4.13 -12.11
C ILE A 72 3.11 -3.83 -10.77
N TRP A 73 3.62 -2.87 -9.99
CA TRP A 73 3.03 -2.42 -8.71
C TRP A 73 1.90 -1.38 -8.86
N GLU A 74 1.71 -0.85 -10.07
CA GLU A 74 0.81 0.27 -10.34
C GLU A 74 -0.62 0.00 -9.88
N GLY A 75 -1.16 0.87 -9.04
CA GLY A 75 -2.51 0.76 -8.48
C GLY A 75 -2.58 0.19 -7.07
N LEU A 76 -1.54 -0.50 -6.59
CA LEU A 76 -1.51 -1.06 -5.23
C LEU A 76 -1.24 0.01 -4.14
N GLY A 77 -0.72 1.18 -4.54
CA GLY A 77 -0.39 2.28 -3.65
C GLY A 77 0.85 2.01 -2.77
N TYR A 78 1.24 3.02 -1.98
CA TYR A 78 2.41 2.97 -1.09
C TYR A 78 3.68 2.44 -1.81
N TYR A 79 4.07 3.11 -2.89
CA TYR A 79 5.13 2.66 -3.81
C TYR A 79 6.53 2.58 -3.19
N THR A 80 6.75 3.20 -2.03
CA THR A 80 7.97 2.99 -1.26
C THR A 80 8.16 1.54 -0.85
N ARG A 81 7.07 0.76 -0.69
CA ARG A 81 7.12 -0.67 -0.39
C ARG A 81 7.91 -1.45 -1.43
N VAL A 82 7.57 -1.32 -2.72
CA VAL A 82 8.22 -2.11 -3.77
C VAL A 82 9.67 -1.66 -4.01
N LYS A 83 9.97 -0.36 -3.83
CA LYS A 83 11.34 0.15 -3.89
C LYS A 83 12.20 -0.44 -2.77
N ASN A 84 11.67 -0.44 -1.54
CA ASN A 84 12.33 -1.05 -0.40
C ASN A 84 12.48 -2.57 -0.58
N MET A 85 11.51 -3.24 -1.20
CA MET A 85 11.62 -4.65 -1.54
C MET A 85 12.81 -4.90 -2.47
N GLN A 86 12.95 -4.14 -3.55
CA GLN A 86 14.08 -4.31 -4.45
C GLN A 86 15.43 -4.10 -3.74
N GLU A 87 15.54 -3.09 -2.89
CA GLU A 87 16.76 -2.83 -2.11
C GLU A 87 17.06 -3.93 -1.08
N ALA A 88 16.04 -4.44 -0.41
CA ALA A 88 16.18 -5.59 0.49
C ALA A 88 16.56 -6.86 -0.29
N ALA A 89 16.01 -7.09 -1.49
CA ALA A 89 16.40 -8.22 -2.34
C ALA A 89 17.89 -8.14 -2.73
N LYS A 90 18.36 -6.96 -3.14
CA LYS A 90 19.79 -6.71 -3.40
C LYS A 90 20.64 -6.99 -2.16
N THR A 91 20.19 -6.54 -0.99
CA THR A 91 20.88 -6.77 0.29
C THR A 91 20.98 -8.25 0.63
N ILE A 92 19.90 -9.02 0.44
CA ILE A 92 19.89 -10.47 0.68
C ILE A 92 20.87 -11.18 -0.26
N LEU A 93 20.91 -10.83 -1.54
CA LEU A 93 21.86 -11.41 -2.49
C LEU A 93 23.31 -11.12 -2.08
N GLN A 94 23.62 -9.88 -1.71
CA GLN A 94 24.99 -9.43 -1.44
C GLN A 94 25.51 -9.84 -0.06
N LYS A 95 24.69 -9.74 0.98
CA LYS A 95 25.12 -9.93 2.38
C LYS A 95 24.75 -11.29 2.95
N HIS A 96 23.76 -11.96 2.37
CA HIS A 96 23.25 -13.24 2.85
C HIS A 96 23.31 -14.34 1.77
N ASN A 97 24.11 -14.15 0.71
CA ASN A 97 24.33 -15.11 -0.37
C ASN A 97 23.01 -15.62 -1.01
N GLY A 98 22.01 -14.75 -1.12
CA GLY A 98 20.70 -15.09 -1.69
C GLY A 98 19.79 -15.90 -0.79
N VAL A 99 20.17 -16.14 0.46
CA VAL A 99 19.36 -16.86 1.45
C VAL A 99 18.70 -15.87 2.40
N PHE A 100 17.40 -16.00 2.62
CA PHE A 100 16.71 -15.18 3.61
C PHE A 100 17.27 -15.44 5.02
N PRO A 101 17.54 -14.40 5.82
CA PRO A 101 17.88 -14.57 7.22
C PRO A 101 16.75 -15.30 7.96
N SER A 102 17.12 -16.24 8.83
CA SER A 102 16.14 -17.06 9.56
C SER A 102 15.68 -16.43 10.87
N LYS A 103 16.42 -15.43 11.37
CA LYS A 103 16.13 -14.73 12.62
C LYS A 103 15.40 -13.42 12.37
N LYS A 104 14.37 -13.16 13.18
CA LYS A 104 13.60 -11.91 13.20
C LYS A 104 14.50 -10.69 13.35
N THR A 105 15.53 -10.77 14.18
CA THR A 105 16.49 -9.68 14.43
C THR A 105 17.28 -9.30 13.18
N GLU A 106 17.63 -10.26 12.34
CA GLU A 106 18.34 -10.04 11.07
C GLU A 106 17.38 -9.54 10.00
N LEU A 107 16.19 -10.14 9.90
CA LEU A 107 15.13 -9.70 8.98
C LEU A 107 14.74 -8.23 9.21
N LEU A 108 14.74 -7.77 10.46
CA LEU A 108 14.47 -6.38 10.84
C LEU A 108 15.48 -5.37 10.27
N GLN A 109 16.69 -5.81 9.88
CA GLN A 109 17.68 -4.93 9.28
C GLN A 109 17.43 -4.68 7.79
N LEU A 110 16.55 -5.47 7.16
CA LEU A 110 16.20 -5.32 5.75
C LEU A 110 15.21 -4.18 5.56
N LYS A 111 15.47 -3.34 4.56
CA LYS A 111 14.65 -2.16 4.30
C LYS A 111 13.19 -2.53 4.00
N GLY A 112 12.26 -1.82 4.64
CA GLY A 112 10.83 -2.06 4.47
C GLY A 112 10.29 -3.27 5.25
N ILE A 113 11.14 -4.02 5.96
CA ILE A 113 10.71 -5.08 6.87
C ILE A 113 10.62 -4.50 8.29
N GLY A 114 9.39 -4.35 8.78
CA GLY A 114 9.13 -3.97 10.17
C GLY A 114 8.92 -5.18 11.09
N ASP A 115 8.75 -4.90 12.39
CA ASP A 115 8.54 -5.88 13.46
C ASP A 115 7.54 -6.99 13.13
N TYR A 116 6.37 -6.62 12.60
CA TYR A 116 5.34 -7.57 12.16
C TYR A 116 5.82 -8.48 11.01
N THR A 117 6.32 -7.89 9.91
CA THR A 117 6.73 -8.64 8.72
C THR A 117 7.92 -9.56 9.02
N ALA A 118 8.88 -9.09 9.83
CA ALA A 118 9.99 -9.92 10.28
C ALA A 118 9.49 -11.14 11.09
N ALA A 119 8.57 -10.93 12.03
CA ALA A 119 8.00 -12.01 12.84
C ALA A 119 7.21 -13.02 11.98
N ILE A 120 6.45 -12.56 10.99
CA ILE A 120 5.73 -13.45 10.06
C ILE A 120 6.70 -14.32 9.26
N ILE A 121 7.71 -13.72 8.62
CA ILE A 121 8.66 -14.48 7.82
C ILE A 121 9.40 -15.48 8.69
N ALA A 122 9.91 -15.04 9.85
CA ALA A 122 10.65 -15.89 10.77
C ALA A 122 9.82 -17.06 11.32
N SER A 123 8.60 -16.79 11.79
CA SER A 123 7.73 -17.82 12.37
C SER A 123 7.17 -18.79 11.33
N ILE A 124 6.77 -18.30 10.15
CA ILE A 124 6.20 -19.16 9.10
C ILE A 124 7.27 -19.95 8.37
N ALA A 125 8.34 -19.29 7.91
CA ALA A 125 9.33 -19.93 7.05
C ALA A 125 10.39 -20.70 7.82
N PHE A 126 10.70 -20.27 9.06
CA PHE A 126 11.83 -20.78 9.83
C PHE A 126 11.44 -21.28 11.23
N LYS A 127 10.14 -21.32 11.55
CA LYS A 127 9.60 -21.78 12.85
C LYS A 127 10.18 -21.05 14.07
N GLU A 128 10.66 -19.81 13.90
CA GLU A 128 11.11 -19.03 15.05
C GLU A 128 9.92 -18.71 15.97
N HIS A 129 10.10 -18.89 17.28
CA HIS A 129 9.09 -18.60 18.30
C HIS A 129 8.96 -17.09 18.54
N CYS A 130 8.37 -16.38 17.56
CA CYS A 130 8.13 -14.95 17.69
C CYS A 130 6.70 -14.57 17.25
N ALA A 131 6.02 -13.82 18.11
CA ALA A 131 4.66 -13.38 17.86
C ALA A 131 4.61 -12.28 16.80
N ALA A 132 3.68 -12.43 15.86
CA ALA A 132 3.41 -11.42 14.84
C ALA A 132 2.14 -10.64 15.18
N VAL A 133 2.28 -9.34 15.44
CA VAL A 133 1.18 -8.50 15.93
C VAL A 133 0.82 -7.43 14.92
N ASP A 134 -0.25 -7.67 14.15
CA ASP A 134 -0.87 -6.70 13.24
C ASP A 134 -2.08 -5.99 13.87
N GLY A 135 -2.82 -5.20 13.09
CA GLY A 135 -4.05 -4.56 13.54
C GLY A 135 -5.19 -5.53 13.93
N ASN A 136 -5.18 -6.76 13.39
CA ASN A 136 -6.13 -7.80 13.76
C ASN A 136 -5.77 -8.40 15.11
N VAL A 137 -4.53 -8.83 15.30
CA VAL A 137 -4.02 -9.41 16.56
C VAL A 137 -4.11 -8.39 17.68
N LEU A 138 -3.75 -7.12 17.41
CA LEU A 138 -3.94 -6.01 18.35
C LEU A 138 -5.38 -5.99 18.91
N ARG A 139 -6.38 -6.02 18.03
CA ARG A 139 -7.81 -6.05 18.43
C ARG A 139 -8.20 -7.33 19.15
N VAL A 140 -7.79 -8.49 18.65
CA VAL A 140 -8.13 -9.80 19.24
C VAL A 140 -7.60 -9.87 20.67
N ILE A 141 -6.31 -9.58 20.89
CA ILE A 141 -5.69 -9.62 22.22
C ILE A 141 -6.28 -8.57 23.16
N SER A 142 -6.55 -7.35 22.67
CA SER A 142 -7.23 -6.34 23.48
C SER A 142 -8.59 -6.82 23.99
N ARG A 143 -9.38 -7.50 23.15
CA ARG A 143 -10.68 -8.06 23.55
C ARG A 143 -10.52 -9.29 24.46
N LEU A 144 -9.62 -10.21 24.09
CA LEU A 144 -9.34 -11.43 24.86
C LEU A 144 -9.02 -11.09 26.32
N ASN A 145 -8.26 -10.01 26.56
CA ASN A 145 -7.81 -9.60 27.88
C ASN A 145 -8.55 -8.37 28.46
N ALA A 146 -9.59 -7.88 27.78
CA ALA A 146 -10.33 -6.67 28.15
C ALA A 146 -9.43 -5.44 28.43
N ILE A 147 -8.39 -5.24 27.60
CA ILE A 147 -7.43 -4.12 27.73
C ILE A 147 -8.13 -2.79 27.38
N ASN A 148 -8.43 -2.00 28.42
CA ASN A 148 -9.12 -0.72 28.29
C ASN A 148 -8.15 0.46 28.16
N ALA A 149 -7.29 0.45 27.14
CA ALA A 149 -6.33 1.51 26.85
C ALA A 149 -6.23 1.78 25.35
N PRO A 150 -5.93 3.03 24.91
CA PRO A 150 -5.86 3.35 23.50
C PRO A 150 -4.77 2.56 22.76
N ILE A 151 -5.19 1.79 21.75
CA ILE A 151 -4.33 0.82 21.06
C ILE A 151 -3.22 1.45 20.22
N GLN A 152 -3.29 2.76 19.99
CA GLN A 152 -2.24 3.51 19.30
C GLN A 152 -1.02 3.77 20.19
N LEU A 153 -1.16 3.77 21.51
CA LEU A 153 -0.08 4.03 22.46
C LEU A 153 0.98 2.92 22.39
N ASN A 154 2.26 3.32 22.43
CA ASN A 154 3.37 2.37 22.40
C ASN A 154 3.32 1.42 23.60
N THR A 155 2.98 1.93 24.79
CA THR A 155 2.83 1.13 26.02
C THR A 155 1.77 0.02 25.84
N THR A 156 0.58 0.37 25.34
CA THR A 156 -0.49 -0.60 25.06
C THR A 156 -0.07 -1.64 24.03
N LYS A 157 0.61 -1.22 22.96
CA LYS A 157 1.15 -2.16 21.96
C LYS A 157 2.17 -3.12 22.56
N GLN A 158 3.04 -2.65 23.47
CA GLN A 158 3.99 -3.53 24.14
C GLN A 158 3.31 -4.55 25.06
N THR A 159 2.33 -4.12 25.85
CA THR A 159 1.51 -5.04 26.66
C THR A 159 0.88 -6.13 25.78
N ILE A 160 0.28 -5.75 24.64
CA ILE A 160 -0.32 -6.72 23.72
C ILE A 160 0.72 -7.66 23.13
N ARG A 161 1.91 -7.17 22.77
CA ARG A 161 3.00 -8.02 22.25
C ARG A 161 3.46 -9.06 23.25
N ILE A 162 3.61 -8.68 24.53
CA ILE A 162 3.98 -9.61 25.61
C ILE A 162 2.94 -10.72 25.70
N VAL A 163 1.66 -10.37 25.79
CA VAL A 163 0.58 -11.36 25.85
C VAL A 163 0.52 -12.24 24.60
N ALA A 164 0.72 -11.66 23.41
CA ALA A 164 0.75 -12.43 22.17
C ALA A 164 1.92 -13.43 22.14
N GLN A 165 3.08 -13.07 22.70
CA GLN A 165 4.25 -13.94 22.81
C GLN A 165 4.02 -15.07 23.83
N GLU A 166 3.37 -14.78 24.96
CA GLU A 166 3.03 -15.77 25.99
C GLU A 166 2.03 -16.82 25.49
N LEU A 167 1.10 -16.43 24.62
CA LEU A 167 0.10 -17.33 24.05
C LEU A 167 0.62 -18.14 22.86
N LEU A 168 1.76 -17.77 22.29
CA LEU A 168 2.26 -18.34 21.04
C LEU A 168 2.64 -19.81 21.20
N SER A 169 2.14 -20.66 20.30
CA SER A 169 2.53 -22.07 20.21
C SER A 169 4.04 -22.23 20.06
N LEU A 170 4.65 -23.08 20.91
CA LEU A 170 6.06 -23.46 20.80
C LEU A 170 6.32 -24.34 19.58
N GLU A 171 5.37 -25.21 19.23
CA GLU A 171 5.52 -26.18 18.14
C GLU A 171 5.11 -25.60 16.78
N HIS A 172 4.07 -24.75 16.77
CA HIS A 172 3.42 -24.23 15.56
C HIS A 172 3.31 -22.69 15.54
N PRO A 173 4.41 -21.92 15.77
CA PRO A 173 4.33 -20.46 15.92
C PRO A 173 3.78 -19.76 14.68
N GLY A 174 4.17 -20.20 13.48
CA GLY A 174 3.67 -19.63 12.22
C GLY A 174 2.17 -19.84 12.00
N GLU A 175 1.66 -21.04 12.27
CA GLU A 175 0.23 -21.37 12.12
C GLU A 175 -0.61 -20.66 13.19
N PHE A 176 -0.09 -20.54 14.42
CA PHE A 176 -0.74 -19.79 15.48
C PHE A 176 -0.86 -18.30 15.13
N ASN A 177 0.22 -17.68 14.63
CA ASN A 177 0.20 -16.30 14.17
C ASN A 177 -0.85 -16.09 13.07
N GLU A 178 -0.89 -16.97 12.06
CA GLU A 178 -1.91 -16.90 11.02
C GLU A 178 -3.32 -17.10 11.55
N ALA A 179 -3.53 -18.04 12.47
CA ALA A 179 -4.83 -18.31 13.06
C ALA A 179 -5.36 -17.10 13.85
N MET A 180 -4.51 -16.43 14.63
CA MET A 180 -4.87 -15.19 15.33
C MET A 180 -5.29 -14.08 14.37
N MET A 181 -4.54 -13.90 13.28
CA MET A 181 -4.90 -12.94 12.23
C MET A 181 -6.21 -13.31 11.53
N GLU A 182 -6.43 -14.58 11.24
CA GLU A 182 -7.62 -15.09 10.55
C GLU A 182 -8.88 -14.93 11.42
N VAL A 183 -8.80 -15.25 12.71
CA VAL A 183 -9.89 -14.97 13.68
C VAL A 183 -10.19 -13.48 13.72
N GLY A 184 -9.17 -12.63 13.78
CA GLY A 184 -9.36 -11.18 13.75
C GLY A 184 -10.04 -10.71 12.46
N ALA A 185 -9.67 -11.28 11.31
CA ALA A 185 -10.22 -10.90 10.01
C ALA A 185 -11.67 -11.36 9.80
N LEU A 186 -12.01 -12.59 10.20
CA LEU A 186 -13.29 -13.23 9.83
C LEU A 186 -14.34 -13.15 10.94
N ILE A 187 -13.92 -13.26 12.20
CA ILE A 187 -14.81 -13.44 13.35
C ILE A 187 -14.79 -12.20 14.24
N CYS A 188 -13.63 -11.89 14.82
CA CYS A 188 -13.43 -10.81 15.77
C CYS A 188 -13.27 -9.47 15.01
N LYS A 189 -14.27 -9.13 14.19
CA LYS A 189 -14.28 -7.95 13.31
C LYS A 189 -14.36 -6.63 14.09
N PRO A 190 -13.90 -5.49 13.53
CA PRO A 190 -13.94 -4.20 14.21
C PRO A 190 -15.36 -3.78 14.63
N LYS A 191 -16.36 -4.07 13.79
CA LYS A 191 -17.78 -3.90 14.07
C LYS A 191 -18.45 -5.26 13.99
N ASN A 192 -19.46 -5.47 14.84
CA ASN A 192 -20.30 -6.68 14.87
C ASN A 192 -19.47 -7.98 14.83
N PRO A 193 -18.60 -8.22 15.84
CA PRO A 193 -17.89 -9.48 15.94
C PRO A 193 -18.90 -10.63 16.19
N THR A 194 -18.67 -11.78 15.59
CA THR A 194 -19.52 -12.96 15.74
C THR A 194 -18.98 -13.84 16.87
N CYS A 195 -19.14 -13.38 18.11
CA CYS A 195 -18.52 -13.98 19.29
C CYS A 195 -18.99 -15.42 19.58
N ASP A 196 -20.25 -15.74 19.27
CA ASP A 196 -20.86 -17.04 19.57
C ASP A 196 -20.18 -18.20 18.82
N ILE A 197 -19.62 -17.92 17.63
CA ILE A 197 -18.87 -18.89 16.82
C ILE A 197 -17.35 -18.74 16.94
N CYS A 198 -16.87 -17.83 17.81
CA CYS A 198 -15.44 -17.60 17.96
C CYS A 198 -14.79 -18.79 18.68
N PRO A 199 -13.72 -19.40 18.13
CA PRO A 199 -13.12 -20.59 18.70
C PRO A 199 -12.51 -20.36 20.10
N ILE A 200 -12.21 -19.10 20.43
CA ILE A 200 -11.59 -18.70 21.69
C ILE A 200 -12.52 -17.84 22.56
N SER A 201 -13.84 -17.87 22.30
CA SER A 201 -14.84 -17.08 23.04
C SER A 201 -14.87 -17.39 24.53
N LEU A 202 -14.71 -18.66 24.90
CA LEU A 202 -14.68 -19.12 26.30
C LEU A 202 -13.54 -18.50 27.11
N HIS A 203 -12.48 -18.04 26.45
CA HIS A 203 -11.33 -17.38 27.04
C HIS A 203 -11.43 -15.84 27.00
N CYS A 204 -12.41 -15.28 26.29
CA CYS A 204 -12.50 -13.84 26.02
C CYS A 204 -13.13 -13.05 27.15
N GLN A 205 -12.32 -12.24 27.84
CA GLN A 205 -12.78 -11.38 28.93
C GLN A 205 -13.71 -10.26 28.45
N ALA A 206 -13.50 -9.70 27.25
CA ALA A 206 -14.42 -8.71 26.71
C ALA A 206 -15.80 -9.31 26.46
N TYR A 207 -15.89 -10.52 25.89
CA TYR A 207 -17.17 -11.16 25.62
C TYR A 207 -17.92 -11.48 26.91
N LYS A 208 -17.23 -12.03 27.93
CA LYS A 208 -17.80 -12.28 29.27
C LYS A 208 -18.35 -11.00 29.94
N LYS A 209 -17.80 -9.84 29.60
CA LYS A 209 -18.15 -8.53 30.19
C LYS A 209 -19.01 -7.66 29.26
N GLY A 210 -19.38 -8.13 28.06
CA GLY A 210 -20.09 -7.32 27.06
C GLY A 210 -19.32 -6.08 26.57
N LEU A 211 -17.98 -6.17 26.47
CA LEU A 211 -17.09 -5.06 26.10
C LEU A 211 -16.55 -5.14 24.67
N GLU A 212 -16.86 -6.20 23.91
CA GLU A 212 -16.33 -6.45 22.57
C GLU A 212 -16.62 -5.30 21.58
N HIS A 213 -17.74 -4.61 21.74
CA HIS A 213 -18.12 -3.45 20.91
C HIS A 213 -17.41 -2.15 21.31
N LYS A 214 -16.89 -2.07 22.53
CA LYS A 214 -16.15 -0.90 23.07
C LYS A 214 -14.64 -1.02 22.86
N LEU A 215 -14.16 -2.23 22.58
CA LEU A 215 -12.73 -2.53 22.42
C LEU A 215 -12.35 -2.85 20.96
N PRO A 216 -11.13 -2.45 20.53
CA PRO A 216 -10.13 -1.73 21.30
C PRO A 216 -10.43 -0.23 21.39
N VAL A 217 -9.99 0.41 22.48
CA VAL A 217 -10.05 1.88 22.59
C VAL A 217 -9.16 2.49 21.52
N LYS A 218 -9.65 3.55 20.86
CA LYS A 218 -8.90 4.29 19.84
C LYS A 218 -8.85 5.76 20.21
N LEU A 219 -7.67 6.37 20.02
CA LEU A 219 -7.55 7.83 20.04
C LEU A 219 -8.44 8.48 18.97
N LYS A 220 -8.98 9.65 19.28
CA LYS A 220 -9.69 10.50 18.33
C LYS A 220 -8.72 10.88 17.20
N ARG A 221 -9.15 10.74 15.95
CA ARG A 221 -8.34 11.14 14.80
C ARG A 221 -8.41 12.66 14.64
N ALA A 222 -7.27 13.29 14.35
CA ALA A 222 -7.22 14.67 13.92
C ALA A 222 -7.95 14.84 12.57
N GLU A 223 -8.39 16.07 12.30
CA GLU A 223 -8.90 16.41 10.97
C GLU A 223 -7.78 16.27 9.93
N ILE A 224 -8.17 15.71 8.78
CA ILE A 224 -7.25 15.46 7.68
C ILE A 224 -7.31 16.66 6.75
N PRO A 225 -6.20 17.37 6.48
CA PRO A 225 -6.21 18.56 5.63
C PRO A 225 -6.62 18.21 4.19
N HIS A 226 -7.23 19.18 3.51
CA HIS A 226 -7.63 19.07 2.09
C HIS A 226 -6.85 20.12 1.27
N TYR A 227 -6.28 19.70 0.15
CA TYR A 227 -5.58 20.59 -0.77
C TYR A 227 -6.21 20.60 -2.16
N HIS A 228 -6.16 21.75 -2.82
CA HIS A 228 -6.47 21.87 -4.23
C HIS A 228 -5.16 21.84 -5.02
N ILE A 229 -5.13 20.99 -6.04
CA ILE A 229 -3.97 20.80 -6.92
C ILE A 229 -4.40 21.15 -8.34
N ALA A 230 -3.63 21.98 -9.05
CA ALA A 230 -3.85 22.26 -10.46
C ALA A 230 -2.75 21.57 -11.29
N ALA A 231 -3.15 20.87 -12.35
CA ALA A 231 -2.23 20.18 -13.25
C ALA A 231 -2.54 20.49 -14.71
N GLY A 232 -1.49 20.68 -15.52
CA GLY A 232 -1.58 20.98 -16.94
C GLY A 232 -1.37 19.74 -17.80
N VAL A 233 -2.34 19.45 -18.65
CA VAL A 233 -2.15 18.60 -19.83
C VAL A 233 -1.67 19.51 -20.94
N ILE A 234 -0.35 19.61 -21.08
CA ILE A 234 0.31 20.52 -22.02
C ILE A 234 0.42 19.82 -23.38
N TYR A 235 -0.25 20.35 -24.39
CA TYR A 235 -0.23 19.84 -25.74
C TYR A 235 0.88 20.50 -26.57
N LYS A 236 1.56 19.67 -27.37
CA LYS A 236 2.40 20.08 -28.49
C LYS A 236 2.16 19.06 -29.61
N ASP A 237 1.44 19.48 -30.65
CA ASP A 237 0.94 18.61 -31.71
C ASP A 237 0.17 17.41 -31.11
N ASP A 238 0.51 16.17 -31.49
CA ASP A 238 -0.11 14.93 -30.99
C ASP A 238 0.45 14.44 -29.65
N PHE A 239 1.35 15.20 -29.03
CA PHE A 239 2.04 14.83 -27.79
C PHE A 239 1.53 15.63 -26.60
N VAL A 240 1.60 14.99 -25.43
CA VAL A 240 1.43 15.63 -24.13
C VAL A 240 2.69 15.50 -23.30
N LEU A 241 2.99 16.53 -22.50
CA LEU A 241 4.14 16.51 -21.60
C LEU A 241 3.81 15.77 -20.30
N ILE A 242 4.69 14.86 -19.91
CA ILE A 242 4.66 14.18 -18.60
C ILE A 242 5.99 14.35 -17.88
N ALA A 243 5.95 14.33 -16.55
CA ALA A 243 7.10 14.50 -15.68
C ALA A 243 7.29 13.27 -14.77
N LEU A 244 8.54 12.82 -14.60
CA LEU A 244 8.89 11.74 -13.69
C LEU A 244 9.18 12.31 -12.29
N ARG A 245 8.31 12.02 -11.32
CA ARG A 245 8.46 12.51 -9.94
C ARG A 245 9.82 12.15 -9.34
N PRO A 246 10.43 13.01 -8.51
CA PRO A 246 11.65 12.71 -7.76
C PRO A 246 11.62 11.33 -7.10
N ALA A 247 12.77 10.64 -7.04
CA ALA A 247 12.83 9.29 -6.47
C ALA A 247 12.41 9.27 -4.99
N ASN A 248 12.74 10.35 -4.29
CA ASN A 248 12.39 10.60 -2.90
C ASN A 248 11.10 11.41 -2.79
N GLY A 249 10.34 11.20 -1.71
CA GLY A 249 9.09 11.90 -1.47
C GLY A 249 7.85 11.15 -1.95
N LEU A 250 6.72 11.86 -1.92
CA LEU A 250 5.41 11.29 -2.20
C LEU A 250 5.34 10.77 -3.65
N LEU A 251 4.92 9.51 -3.81
CA LEU A 251 4.71 8.86 -5.12
C LEU A 251 5.96 8.85 -6.02
N GLY A 252 7.17 8.90 -5.43
CA GLY A 252 8.40 9.00 -6.20
C GLY A 252 8.65 7.84 -7.17
N ASN A 253 9.22 8.16 -8.34
CA ASN A 253 9.34 7.29 -9.53
C ASN A 253 8.04 6.98 -10.27
N LEU A 254 6.96 7.73 -10.04
CA LEU A 254 5.79 7.70 -10.91
C LEU A 254 5.81 8.88 -11.89
N TRP A 255 5.22 8.67 -13.05
CA TRP A 255 4.97 9.73 -14.02
C TRP A 255 3.70 10.50 -13.66
N GLU A 256 3.64 11.77 -14.02
CA GLU A 256 2.46 12.62 -13.83
C GLU A 256 2.39 13.75 -14.85
N PHE A 257 1.27 14.46 -14.84
CA PHE A 257 1.13 15.73 -15.54
C PHE A 257 1.70 16.84 -14.65
N PRO A 258 2.51 17.78 -15.17
CA PRO A 258 3.08 18.86 -14.38
C PRO A 258 2.02 19.67 -13.63
N GLY A 259 2.31 20.05 -12.39
CA GLY A 259 1.37 20.78 -11.55
C GLY A 259 1.60 20.63 -10.05
N GLY A 260 0.92 21.46 -9.27
CA GLY A 260 1.11 21.50 -7.83
C GLY A 260 0.00 22.21 -7.08
N LYS A 261 0.31 22.64 -5.85
CA LYS A 261 -0.68 23.02 -4.86
C LYS A 261 -1.05 24.50 -5.02
N GLN A 262 -2.36 24.76 -5.00
CA GLN A 262 -2.90 26.13 -4.98
C GLN A 262 -2.41 26.90 -3.76
N GLN A 263 -1.89 28.10 -3.99
CA GLN A 263 -1.54 29.04 -2.94
C GLN A 263 -2.75 29.86 -2.47
N GLN A 264 -2.66 30.44 -1.28
CA GLN A 264 -3.77 31.21 -0.72
C GLN A 264 -4.02 32.47 -1.57
N GLY A 265 -5.28 32.67 -1.99
CA GLY A 265 -5.70 33.83 -2.81
C GLY A 265 -5.44 33.68 -4.31
N GLU A 266 -4.85 32.57 -4.76
CA GLU A 266 -4.55 32.30 -6.16
C GLU A 266 -5.74 31.64 -6.88
N SER A 267 -5.99 31.93 -8.16
CA SER A 267 -6.93 31.15 -8.98
C SER A 267 -6.34 29.77 -9.33
N LEU A 268 -7.16 28.81 -9.72
CA LEU A 268 -6.64 27.48 -10.10
C LEU A 268 -5.90 27.52 -11.45
N GLU A 269 -6.32 28.41 -12.33
CA GLU A 269 -5.71 28.66 -13.63
C GLU A 269 -4.33 29.30 -13.46
N ASP A 270 -4.18 30.27 -12.57
CA ASP A 270 -2.88 30.89 -12.26
C ASP A 270 -1.96 29.91 -11.54
N CYS A 271 -2.50 29.12 -10.60
CA CYS A 271 -1.78 28.01 -9.99
C CYS A 271 -1.23 27.05 -11.05
N CYS A 272 -2.06 26.68 -12.03
CA CYS A 272 -1.64 25.79 -13.11
C CYS A 272 -0.48 26.38 -13.92
N LYS A 273 -0.56 27.66 -14.32
CA LYS A 273 0.52 28.35 -15.06
C LYS A 273 1.80 28.42 -14.25
N ARG A 274 1.70 28.83 -12.98
CA ARG A 274 2.85 28.97 -12.07
C ARG A 274 3.56 27.63 -11.88
N GLU A 275 2.83 26.59 -11.50
CA GLU A 275 3.41 25.27 -11.23
C GLU A 275 4.04 24.68 -12.49
N ILE A 276 3.40 24.80 -13.66
CA ILE A 276 4.00 24.35 -14.93
C ILE A 276 5.33 25.06 -15.20
N PHE A 277 5.38 26.38 -15.02
CA PHE A 277 6.59 27.15 -15.23
C PHE A 277 7.69 26.79 -14.22
N GLU A 278 7.34 26.67 -12.93
CA GLU A 278 8.26 26.30 -11.86
C GLU A 278 8.85 24.90 -12.09
N GLU A 279 8.04 23.92 -12.50
CA GLU A 279 8.48 22.53 -12.66
C GLU A 279 9.16 22.24 -14.00
N THR A 280 8.79 22.97 -15.07
CA THR A 280 9.19 22.62 -16.44
C THR A 280 9.88 23.75 -17.22
N GLY A 281 9.78 24.99 -16.74
CA GLY A 281 10.25 26.18 -17.47
C GLY A 281 9.38 26.62 -18.65
N LEU A 282 8.22 25.98 -18.85
CA LEU A 282 7.32 26.30 -19.94
C LEU A 282 6.35 27.43 -19.58
N HIS A 283 6.15 28.35 -20.52
CA HIS A 283 5.00 29.24 -20.52
C HIS A 283 3.87 28.59 -21.32
N VAL A 284 2.68 28.57 -20.72
CA VAL A 284 1.50 27.95 -21.32
C VAL A 284 0.28 28.87 -21.25
N ASN A 285 -0.63 28.71 -22.20
CA ASN A 285 -1.97 29.24 -22.06
C ASN A 285 -2.88 28.15 -21.48
N VAL A 286 -3.54 28.44 -20.36
CA VAL A 286 -4.57 27.56 -19.79
C VAL A 286 -5.87 27.83 -20.53
N LEU A 287 -6.41 26.79 -21.15
CA LEU A 287 -7.64 26.88 -21.94
C LEU A 287 -8.84 26.47 -21.08
N GLU A 288 -9.29 25.23 -21.23
CA GLU A 288 -10.45 24.70 -20.53
C GLU A 288 -10.06 23.71 -19.44
N LYS A 289 -10.93 23.57 -18.45
CA LYS A 289 -10.81 22.55 -17.42
C LYS A 289 -11.29 21.21 -17.97
N LEU A 290 -10.42 20.21 -17.98
CA LEU A 290 -10.72 18.87 -18.50
C LEU A 290 -11.52 18.03 -17.50
N ILE A 291 -11.07 17.96 -16.24
CA ILE A 291 -11.71 17.16 -15.19
C ILE A 291 -11.26 17.62 -13.79
N SER A 292 -12.11 17.38 -12.78
CA SER A 292 -11.72 17.39 -11.37
C SER A 292 -11.79 16.00 -10.76
N VAL A 293 -10.71 15.59 -10.09
CA VAL A 293 -10.58 14.29 -9.45
C VAL A 293 -10.38 14.46 -7.96
N LYS A 294 -11.37 14.02 -7.16
CA LYS A 294 -11.19 13.89 -5.71
C LYS A 294 -10.39 12.61 -5.41
N HIS A 295 -9.35 12.74 -4.60
CA HIS A 295 -8.53 11.62 -4.17
C HIS A 295 -8.14 11.78 -2.69
N ALA A 296 -8.02 10.65 -1.98
CA ALA A 296 -7.70 10.65 -0.56
C ALA A 296 -6.42 9.83 -0.34
N TYR A 297 -5.47 10.45 0.35
CA TYR A 297 -4.34 9.79 0.96
C TYR A 297 -4.60 9.63 2.46
N THR A 298 -3.78 8.82 3.13
CA THR A 298 -3.96 8.52 4.56
C THR A 298 -3.81 9.75 5.46
N HIS A 299 -3.03 10.74 5.03
CA HIS A 299 -2.69 11.93 5.83
C HIS A 299 -3.26 13.24 5.29
N PHE A 300 -3.83 13.25 4.09
CA PHE A 300 -4.44 14.43 3.48
C PHE A 300 -5.38 14.02 2.34
N LYS A 301 -6.28 14.91 1.94
CA LYS A 301 -7.14 14.77 0.76
C LYS A 301 -6.72 15.77 -0.30
N ILE A 302 -6.95 15.44 -1.56
CA ILE A 302 -6.78 16.38 -2.66
C ILE A 302 -8.01 16.45 -3.54
N THR A 303 -8.21 17.60 -4.16
CA THR A 303 -8.94 17.71 -5.42
C THR A 303 -7.96 18.13 -6.50
N LEU A 304 -7.72 17.26 -7.47
CA LEU A 304 -6.86 17.50 -8.62
C LEU A 304 -7.70 18.09 -9.76
N HIS A 305 -7.35 19.28 -10.22
CA HIS A 305 -7.99 20.01 -11.30
C HIS A 305 -7.06 19.93 -12.52
N ALA A 306 -7.46 19.19 -13.53
CA ALA A 306 -6.69 19.05 -14.76
C ALA A 306 -7.19 20.05 -15.80
N TYR A 307 -6.27 20.79 -16.41
CA TYR A 307 -6.55 21.78 -17.43
C TYR A 307 -5.87 21.41 -18.75
N ARG A 308 -6.52 21.75 -19.87
CA ARG A 308 -5.88 21.72 -21.18
C ARG A 308 -5.01 22.96 -21.31
N CYS A 309 -3.75 22.75 -21.67
CA CYS A 309 -2.78 23.82 -21.83
C CYS A 309 -2.16 23.76 -23.23
N ASN A 310 -2.02 24.91 -23.89
CA ASN A 310 -1.20 25.01 -25.10
C ASN A 310 0.18 25.54 -24.74
N TYR A 311 1.22 24.90 -25.28
CA TYR A 311 2.58 25.41 -25.23
C TYR A 311 2.66 26.78 -25.92
N ILE A 312 3.27 27.78 -25.26
CA ILE A 312 3.56 29.10 -25.85
C ILE A 312 5.05 29.22 -26.15
N SER A 313 5.88 29.07 -25.12
CA SER A 313 7.33 29.29 -25.21
C SER A 313 8.08 28.60 -24.07
N GLY A 314 9.41 28.65 -24.13
CA GLY A 314 10.32 28.03 -23.16
C GLY A 314 10.86 26.68 -23.62
N SER A 315 12.00 26.29 -23.08
CA SER A 315 12.58 24.96 -23.32
C SER A 315 12.25 24.06 -22.12
N PRO A 316 11.61 22.89 -22.32
CA PRO A 316 11.22 22.03 -21.22
C PRO A 316 12.44 21.45 -20.51
N GLU A 317 12.59 21.76 -19.23
CA GLU A 317 13.67 21.27 -18.36
C GLU A 317 13.08 20.67 -17.08
N PRO A 318 13.58 19.51 -16.60
CA PRO A 318 13.10 18.90 -15.37
C PRO A 318 13.61 19.67 -14.14
N ARG A 319 12.93 20.76 -13.75
CA ARG A 319 13.35 21.63 -12.63
C ARG A 319 12.94 21.08 -11.26
N ALA A 320 11.79 20.40 -11.20
CA ALA A 320 11.27 19.75 -9.99
C ALA A 320 11.08 18.23 -10.16
N SER A 321 11.45 17.69 -11.32
CA SER A 321 11.29 16.29 -11.70
C SER A 321 12.62 15.65 -12.05
N GLN A 322 12.67 14.33 -12.21
CA GLN A 322 13.87 13.63 -12.69
C GLN A 322 14.02 13.71 -14.21
N ALA A 323 12.90 13.76 -14.91
CA ALA A 323 12.84 13.76 -16.37
C ALA A 323 11.51 14.31 -16.84
N LEU A 324 11.53 14.91 -18.03
CA LEU A 324 10.34 15.26 -18.79
C LEU A 324 10.28 14.42 -20.06
N LYS A 325 9.08 14.09 -20.52
CA LYS A 325 8.88 13.36 -21.77
C LYS A 325 7.62 13.81 -22.50
N TRP A 326 7.77 14.08 -23.79
CA TRP A 326 6.63 14.20 -24.71
C TRP A 326 6.18 12.81 -25.12
N VAL A 327 4.90 12.51 -24.86
CA VAL A 327 4.33 11.17 -25.05
C VAL A 327 3.00 11.30 -25.77
N ARG A 328 2.72 10.40 -26.71
CA ARG A 328 1.41 10.33 -27.34
C ARG A 328 0.36 9.87 -26.34
N ILE A 329 -0.87 10.33 -26.49
CA ILE A 329 -1.94 9.99 -25.54
C ILE A 329 -2.21 8.46 -25.49
N GLU A 330 -2.07 7.77 -26.63
CA GLU A 330 -2.16 6.29 -26.72
C GLU A 330 -1.08 5.58 -25.87
N ASP A 331 0.12 6.14 -25.81
CA ASP A 331 1.28 5.55 -25.13
C ASP A 331 1.30 5.80 -23.61
N LEU A 332 0.44 6.68 -23.09
CA LEU A 332 0.40 7.01 -21.66
C LEU A 332 0.18 5.78 -20.78
N THR A 333 -0.53 4.77 -21.29
CA THR A 333 -0.79 3.52 -20.54
C THR A 333 0.46 2.67 -20.33
N SER A 334 1.56 2.94 -21.05
CA SER A 334 2.85 2.27 -20.88
C SER A 334 3.64 2.76 -19.67
N TYR A 335 3.28 3.91 -19.10
CA TYR A 335 3.94 4.50 -17.94
C TYR A 335 3.15 4.24 -16.66
N ALA A 336 3.82 4.31 -15.51
CA ALA A 336 3.20 4.13 -14.20
C ALA A 336 2.74 5.48 -13.64
N PHE A 337 1.44 5.65 -13.42
CA PHE A 337 0.82 6.89 -12.94
C PHE A 337 0.12 6.72 -11.58
N PRO A 338 0.03 7.80 -10.79
CA PRO A 338 -0.90 7.86 -9.66
C PRO A 338 -2.35 7.62 -10.11
N LYS A 339 -3.16 7.05 -9.20
CA LYS A 339 -4.58 6.76 -9.49
C LYS A 339 -5.39 8.01 -9.85
N ALA A 340 -5.01 9.18 -9.34
CA ALA A 340 -5.66 10.45 -9.71
C ALA A 340 -5.40 10.81 -11.18
N ASN A 341 -4.16 10.67 -11.66
CA ASN A 341 -3.77 10.96 -13.04
C ASN A 341 -4.34 9.95 -14.04
N LYS A 342 -4.53 8.68 -13.64
CA LYS A 342 -5.19 7.68 -14.50
C LYS A 342 -6.57 8.13 -15.00
N LYS A 343 -7.35 8.79 -14.15
CA LYS A 343 -8.66 9.34 -14.56
C LYS A 343 -8.55 10.47 -15.58
N ILE A 344 -7.45 11.22 -15.54
CA ILE A 344 -7.15 12.21 -16.58
C ILE A 344 -6.83 11.48 -17.88
N ILE A 345 -5.96 10.47 -17.85
CA ILE A 345 -5.60 9.66 -19.02
C ILE A 345 -6.84 9.01 -19.67
N GLU A 346 -7.71 8.39 -18.87
CA GLU A 346 -8.99 7.82 -19.33
C GLU A 346 -9.84 8.89 -20.05
N LYS A 347 -9.95 10.09 -19.48
CA LYS A 347 -10.69 11.22 -20.09
C LYS A 347 -10.06 11.67 -21.41
N LEU A 348 -8.73 11.72 -21.49
CA LEU A 348 -8.00 12.10 -22.70
C LEU A 348 -8.20 11.08 -23.84
N GLN A 349 -8.12 9.79 -23.51
CA GLN A 349 -8.29 8.71 -24.50
C GLN A 349 -9.72 8.67 -25.05
N LEU A 350 -10.74 8.86 -24.21
CA LEU A 350 -12.14 8.96 -24.65
C LEU A 350 -12.39 10.17 -25.56
N ALA A 351 -11.63 11.25 -25.41
CA ALA A 351 -11.76 12.43 -26.26
C ALA A 351 -11.10 12.26 -27.64
N GLN A 352 -10.03 11.45 -27.75
CA GLN A 352 -9.38 11.12 -29.03
C GLN A 352 -10.16 10.07 -29.83
N PHE A 353 -10.81 9.14 -29.15
CA PHE A 353 -11.63 8.09 -29.75
C PHE A 353 -13.06 8.22 -29.22
N PRO A 354 -13.84 9.22 -29.68
CA PRO A 354 -15.25 9.29 -29.34
C PRO A 354 -15.88 7.98 -29.79
N THR A 355 -16.31 7.17 -28.83
CA THR A 355 -16.89 5.86 -29.13
C THR A 355 -18.07 6.12 -30.04
N THR A 356 -18.00 5.67 -31.30
CA THR A 356 -19.16 5.51 -32.17
C THR A 356 -20.00 4.38 -31.59
N LEU A 357 -20.66 4.66 -30.46
CA LEU A 357 -21.86 3.95 -30.05
C LEU A 357 -22.99 4.47 -30.95
N THR A 358 -22.93 4.05 -32.21
CA THR A 358 -24.12 4.02 -33.05
C THR A 358 -24.98 2.89 -32.48
N LEU A 359 -26.08 3.28 -31.86
CA LEU A 359 -27.21 2.39 -31.56
C LEU A 359 -27.56 1.61 -32.84
N PHE A 360 -27.49 0.28 -32.78
CA PHE A 360 -28.41 -0.64 -33.44
C PHE A 360 -28.53 -1.92 -32.60
#